data_AF-A0A0D0D9Q6-F1
#
_entry.id   AF-A0A0D0D9Q6-F1
#
_cell.length_a   1.000
_cell.length_b   1.000
_cell.length_c   1.000
_cell.angle_alpha   90.00
_cell.angle_beta   90.00
_cell.angle_gamma   90.00
#
_symmetry.space_group_name_H-M   'P 1'
#
loop_
_entity.id
_entity.type
_entity.pdbx_description
1 polymer ?
#
loop_
_entity_poly.entity_id
_entity_poly.type
_entity_poly.pdbx_seq_one_letter_code
_entity_poly.pdbx_strand_id
1 'polypeptide(L)' 'PYSKAAHQAVIALHCATHQCPFNMVNDKYYKIEIQMLCSGTELPHPTTVSRDIKDLYKILVLPVMLELTSWWVEHHGS' A
#
# COMPACT_ATOMS: atom_id res chain seq x y z
N PRO A 1 -14.37 -3.85 15.23
CA PRO A 1 -14.17 -2.41 15.56
C PRO A 1 -13.33 -1.73 14.47
N TYR A 2 -13.60 -0.46 14.17
CA TYR A 2 -12.80 0.31 13.21
C TYR A 2 -11.41 0.64 13.78
N SER A 3 -10.38 0.63 12.92
CA SER A 3 -9.02 1.08 13.24
C SER A 3 -8.45 1.89 12.08
N LYS A 4 -7.95 3.11 12.38
CA LYS A 4 -7.38 4.03 11.38
C LYS A 4 -6.17 3.42 10.67
N ALA A 5 -5.26 2.81 11.43
CA ALA A 5 -4.07 2.17 10.87
C ALA A 5 -4.43 0.95 10.00
N ALA A 6 -5.39 0.14 10.43
CA ALA A 6 -5.85 -1.00 9.63
C ALA A 6 -6.52 -0.55 8.33
N HIS A 7 -7.35 0.52 8.39
CA HIS A 7 -7.96 1.09 7.20
C HIS A 7 -6.89 1.59 6.20
N GLN A 8 -5.88 2.32 6.68
CA GLN A 8 -4.77 2.80 5.85
C GLN A 8 -4.02 1.64 5.17
N ALA A 9 -3.71 0.58 5.93
CA ALA A 9 -3.03 -0.60 5.39
C ALA A 9 -3.85 -1.28 4.29
N VAL A 10 -5.17 -1.42 4.46
CA VAL A 10 -6.06 -2.00 3.44
C VAL A 10 -6.10 -1.13 2.17
N ILE A 11 -6.15 0.19 2.30
CA ILE A 11 -6.09 1.11 1.15
C ILE A 11 -4.77 0.95 0.40
N ALA A 12 -3.65 0.94 1.12
CA ALA A 12 -2.32 0.77 0.53
C ALA A 12 -2.20 -0.57 -0.23
N LEU A 13 -2.66 -1.67 0.36
CA LEU A 13 -2.70 -2.98 -0.28
C LEU A 13 -3.58 -2.98 -1.53
N HIS A 14 -4.76 -2.37 -1.48
CA HIS A 14 -5.68 -2.27 -2.61
C HIS A 14 -5.02 -1.52 -3.79
N CYS A 15 -4.40 -0.38 -3.52
CA CYS A 15 -3.66 0.37 -4.52
C CYS A 15 -2.49 -0.42 -5.12
N ALA A 16 -1.71 -1.12 -4.28
CA ALA A 16 -0.59 -1.93 -4.75
C ALA A 16 -1.03 -3.13 -5.61
N THR A 17 -2.15 -3.76 -5.26
CA THR A 17 -2.67 -4.95 -5.96
C THR A 17 -3.36 -4.62 -7.28
N HIS A 18 -4.13 -3.53 -7.33
CA HIS A 18 -4.96 -3.17 -8.49
C HIS A 18 -4.37 -2.04 -9.33
N GLN A 19 -3.13 -1.62 -9.03
CA GLN A 19 -2.45 -0.48 -9.66
C GLN A 19 -3.28 0.81 -9.56
N CYS A 20 -4.07 0.96 -8.50
CA CYS A 20 -4.84 2.18 -8.30
C CYS A 20 -3.93 3.33 -7.86
N PRO A 21 -4.16 4.54 -8.37
CA PRO A 21 -3.37 5.70 -8.01
C PRO A 21 -3.68 6.13 -6.57
N PHE A 22 -2.67 6.66 -5.86
CA PHE A 22 -2.80 7.04 -4.44
C PHE A 22 -3.85 8.14 -4.22
N ASN A 23 -4.15 8.92 -5.25
CA ASN A 23 -5.19 9.95 -5.23
C ASN A 23 -6.62 9.38 -5.27
N MET A 24 -6.81 8.06 -5.36
CA MET A 24 -8.13 7.40 -5.25
C MET A 24 -8.86 7.81 -3.96
N VAL A 25 -8.14 8.05 -2.86
CA VAL A 25 -8.72 8.55 -1.60
C VAL A 25 -9.35 9.94 -1.71
N ASN A 26 -9.06 10.68 -2.79
CA ASN A 26 -9.71 11.94 -3.10
C ASN A 26 -10.93 11.81 -4.00
N ASP A 27 -11.16 10.64 -4.60
CA ASP A 27 -12.32 10.41 -5.45
C ASP A 27 -13.62 10.64 -4.69
N LYS A 28 -14.57 11.32 -5.35
CA LYS A 28 -15.82 11.73 -4.73
C LYS A 28 -16.72 10.53 -4.39
N TYR A 29 -16.72 9.50 -5.23
CA TYR A 29 -17.58 8.33 -5.03
C TYR A 29 -16.98 7.40 -3.97
N TYR A 30 -15.66 7.25 -3.95
CA TYR A 30 -14.96 6.56 -2.86
C TYR A 30 -15.23 7.22 -1.50
N LYS A 31 -15.20 8.55 -1.43
CA LYS A 31 -15.58 9.29 -0.21
C LYS A 31 -17.03 9.02 0.22
N ILE A 32 -17.96 9.03 -0.73
CA ILE A 32 -19.38 8.76 -0.47
C ILE A 32 -19.56 7.33 0.05
N GLU A 33 -18.94 6.34 -0.59
CA GLU A 33 -18.95 4.94 -0.15
C GLU A 33 -18.49 4.80 1.29
N ILE A 34 -17.34 5.39 1.63
CA ILE A 34 -16.78 5.33 2.99
C ILE A 34 -17.69 6.03 4.01
N GLN A 35 -18.32 7.15 3.67
CA GLN A 35 -19.27 7.81 4.56
C GLN A 35 -20.57 7.00 4.76
N MET A 36 -21.02 6.27 3.73
CA MET A 36 -22.19 5.38 3.86
C MET A 36 -21.89 4.16 4.73
N LEU A 37 -20.69 3.59 4.63
CA LEU A 37 -20.30 2.39 5.38
C LEU A 37 -19.82 2.72 6.80
N CYS A 38 -19.13 3.84 6.98
CA CYS A 38 -18.53 4.25 8.25
C CYS A 38 -18.46 5.77 8.35
N SER A 39 -19.61 6.39 8.65
CA SER A 39 -19.76 7.84 8.78
C SER A 39 -18.73 8.45 9.75
N GLY A 40 -18.18 9.60 9.38
CA GLY A 40 -17.16 10.28 10.21
C GLY A 40 -15.75 9.72 10.04
N THR A 41 -15.54 8.72 9.20
CA THR A 41 -14.19 8.22 8.88
C THR A 41 -13.41 9.27 8.11
N GLU A 42 -12.25 9.64 8.66
CA GLU A 42 -11.26 10.46 7.96
C GLU A 42 -10.45 9.59 7.00
N LEU A 43 -10.49 9.94 5.72
CA LEU A 43 -9.61 9.31 4.74
C LEU A 43 -8.16 9.81 4.89
N PRO A 44 -7.17 8.94 4.65
CA PRO A 44 -5.78 9.36 4.66
C PRO A 44 -5.47 10.33 3.52
N HIS A 45 -4.45 11.15 3.70
CA HIS A 45 -3.89 11.96 2.61
C HIS A 45 -3.23 11.04 1.56
N PRO A 46 -3.29 11.34 0.25
CA PRO A 46 -2.62 10.55 -0.79
C PRO A 46 -1.13 10.29 -0.53
N THR A 47 -0.43 11.26 0.08
CA THR A 47 0.99 11.10 0.47
C THR A 47 1.18 10.01 1.52
N THR A 48 0.23 9.82 2.44
CA THR A 48 0.25 8.72 3.41
C THR A 48 0.14 7.39 2.68
N VAL A 49 -0.84 7.26 1.78
CA VAL A 49 -1.01 6.05 0.96
C VAL A 49 0.25 5.74 0.14
N SER A 50 0.86 6.76 -0.46
CA SER A 50 2.12 6.61 -1.21
C SER A 50 3.27 6.10 -0.32
N ARG A 51 3.39 6.60 0.91
CA ARG A 51 4.41 6.17 1.87
C ARG A 51 4.17 4.72 2.27
N ASP A 52 2.94 4.38 2.64
CA ASP A 52 2.56 3.04 3.09
C ASP A 52 2.84 1.99 2.00
N ILE A 53 2.58 2.32 0.73
CA ILE A 53 2.89 1.44 -0.41
C ILE A 53 4.39 1.28 -0.61
N LYS A 54 5.18 2.35 -0.47
CA LYS A 54 6.64 2.24 -0.52
C LYS A 54 7.17 1.32 0.59
N ASP A 55 6.59 1.41 1.78
CA ASP A 55 6.98 0.56 2.90
C ASP A 55 6.53 -0.90 2.69
N LEU A 56 5.35 -1.13 2.11
CA LEU A 56 4.92 -2.47 1.66
C LEU A 56 5.90 -3.06 0.64
N TYR A 57 6.32 -2.29 -0.37
CA TYR A 57 7.32 -2.77 -1.33
C TYR A 57 8.66 -3.07 -0.68
N LYS A 58 9.11 -2.28 0.29
CA LYS A 58 10.35 -2.61 1.04
C LYS A 58 10.22 -3.95 1.76
N ILE A 59 9.08 -4.21 2.40
CA ILE A 59 8.86 -5.45 3.16
C ILE A 59 8.73 -6.66 2.21
N LEU A 60 8.03 -6.50 1.08
CA LEU A 60 7.71 -7.61 0.18
C LEU A 60 8.80 -7.90 -0.86
N VAL A 61 9.48 -6.87 -1.36
CA VAL A 61 10.40 -7.00 -2.50
C VAL A 61 11.86 -7.08 -2.06
N LEU A 62 12.27 -6.39 -0.99
CA LEU A 62 13.68 -6.42 -0.57
C LEU A 62 14.15 -7.80 -0.12
N PRO A 63 13.39 -8.62 0.63
CA PRO A 63 13.86 -9.94 1.03
C PRO A 63 14.01 -10.88 -0.18
N VAL A 64 13.03 -10.90 -1.08
CA VAL A 64 13.04 -11.74 -2.29
C VAL A 64 14.15 -11.30 -3.26
N MET A 65 14.35 -9.99 -3.44
CA MET A 65 15.44 -9.48 -4.27
C MET A 65 16.82 -9.72 -3.64
N LEU A 66 16.95 -9.63 -2.31
CA LEU A 66 18.20 -9.95 -1.62
C LEU A 66 18.55 -11.44 -1.75
N GLU A 67 17.57 -12.34 -1.65
CA GLU A 67 17.80 -13.77 -1.91
C GLU A 67 18.22 -14.04 -3.35
N LEU A 68 17.53 -13.45 -4.33
CA LEU A 68 17.87 -13.63 -5.75
C LEU A 68 19.23 -13.04 -6.12
N THR A 69 19.60 -11.91 -5.50
CA THR A 69 20.92 -11.30 -5.71
C THR A 69 22.03 -12.09 -5.01
N SER A 70 21.81 -12.62 -3.81
CA SER A 70 22.74 -13.56 -3.15
C SER A 70 22.95 -14.80 -4.01
N TRP A 71 21.86 -15.41 -4.47
CA TRP A 71 21.90 -16.57 -5.35
C TRP A 71 22.67 -16.29 -6.65
N TRP A 72 22.43 -15.14 -7.29
CA TRP A 72 23.12 -14.76 -8.52
C TRP A 72 24.62 -14.54 -8.29
N VAL A 73 25.02 -13.89 -7.19
CA VAL A 73 26.43 -13.70 -6.82
C VAL A 73 27.10 -15.04 -6.52
N GLU A 74 26.43 -15.95 -5.82
CA GLU A 74 26.97 -17.28 -5.50
C GLU A 74 27.19 -18.17 -6.73
N HIS A 75 26.34 -18.05 -7.76
CA HIS A 75 26.34 -18.96 -8.91
C HIS A 75 26.98 -18.36 -10.16
N HIS A 76 27.09 -17.03 -10.23
CA HIS A 76 27.59 -16.31 -11.41
C HIS A 76 28.61 -15.22 -11.11
N GLY A 77 28.96 -14.99 -9.83
CA GLY A 77 30.07 -14.13 -9.46
C GLY A 77 31.41 -14.76 -9.84
N SER A 78 32.18 -14.06 -10.69
CA SER A 78 33.58 -14.38 -11.02
C SER A 78 34.56 -13.65 -10.12
#